data_AF-A0A9P6B4D1-F1
#
_entry.id   AF-A0A9P6B4D1-F1
#
_cell.length_a   1.000
_cell.length_b   1.000
_cell.length_c   1.000
_cell.angle_alpha   90.00
_cell.angle_beta   90.00
_cell.angle_gamma   90.00
#
_symmetry.space_group_name_H-M   'P 1'
#
loop_
_entity.id
_entity.type
_entity.pdbx_description
1 polymer ?
#
loop_
_entity_poly.entity_id
_entity_poly.type
_entity_poly.pdbx_seq_one_letter_code
_entity_poly.pdbx_strand_id
1 'polypeptide(L)'
;MADVLEDDDNTVPEHHFGRQEWDRLEDNFINAGYREGITAGKEEALQEGFDYGFETYGVPIGREIGMLRGLASALLIFLSREDKDNHPDPRDARQKESPTGVPEAERPEEQVRVWLDPTNIRTEVTEIVRALADVRLASLIPPDVEAIEHAKEHAGGDEGLEKLVGSDAAEERDRKVQEIEILKTRLKHVLRDLGLDIDL
;
A
#
# COMPACT_ATOMS: atom_id res chain seq x y z
N MET A 1 -77.43 -39.33 43.75
CA MET A 1 -77.61 -39.67 42.32
C MET A 1 -78.22 -38.44 41.67
N ALA A 2 -77.57 -37.70 40.78
CA ALA A 2 -76.22 -37.72 40.22
C ALA A 2 -75.80 -36.26 40.02
N ASP A 3 -74.52 -35.99 40.22
CA ASP A 3 -73.84 -34.73 39.94
C ASP A 3 -73.74 -34.60 38.40
N VAL A 4 -74.43 -33.60 37.84
CA VAL A 4 -74.40 -33.30 36.39
C VAL A 4 -73.40 -32.17 36.23
N LEU A 5 -72.17 -32.53 35.85
CA LEU A 5 -71.17 -31.59 35.37
C LEU A 5 -71.71 -30.93 34.10
N GLU A 6 -71.92 -29.62 34.15
CA GLU A 6 -72.06 -28.79 32.96
C GLU A 6 -70.71 -28.80 32.23
N ASP A 7 -70.63 -29.54 31.13
CA ASP A 7 -69.53 -29.44 30.17
C ASP A 7 -69.56 -28.03 29.55
N ASP A 8 -68.76 -27.14 30.13
CA ASP A 8 -68.28 -25.91 29.50
C ASP A 8 -67.29 -26.28 28.39
N ASP A 9 -67.80 -26.86 27.30
CA ASP A 9 -67.03 -27.10 26.07
C ASP A 9 -67.28 -25.97 25.07
N ASN A 10 -66.88 -24.76 25.46
CA ASN A 10 -66.58 -23.72 24.49
C ASN A 10 -65.06 -23.61 24.37
N THR A 11 -64.43 -24.69 23.87
CA THR A 11 -63.04 -24.67 23.43
C THR A 11 -62.84 -23.55 22.43
N VAL A 12 -62.08 -22.55 22.87
CA VAL A 12 -61.53 -21.48 22.05
C VAL A 12 -60.87 -22.10 20.80
N PRO A 13 -61.09 -21.61 19.58
CA PRO A 13 -60.38 -22.10 18.40
C PRO A 13 -58.92 -21.60 18.39
N GLU A 14 -58.08 -22.10 19.30
CA GLU A 14 -56.65 -21.77 19.42
C GLU A 14 -55.75 -22.46 18.39
N HIS A 15 -56.27 -23.40 17.60
CA HIS A 15 -55.44 -24.24 16.73
C HIS A 15 -55.22 -23.71 15.30
N HIS A 16 -55.98 -22.71 14.82
CA HIS A 16 -55.82 -22.19 13.46
C HIS A 16 -54.80 -21.05 13.32
N PHE A 17 -54.55 -20.30 14.40
CA PHE A 17 -53.53 -19.24 14.41
C PHE A 17 -52.11 -19.81 14.38
N GLY A 18 -51.86 -20.95 15.05
CA GLY A 18 -50.54 -21.56 15.08
C GLY A 18 -50.05 -21.97 13.70
N ARG A 19 -50.85 -22.69 12.90
CA ARG A 19 -50.38 -23.25 11.62
C ARG A 19 -50.02 -22.17 10.60
N GLN A 20 -50.82 -21.11 10.48
CA GLN A 20 -50.50 -20.02 9.53
C GLN A 20 -49.25 -19.25 9.94
N GLU A 21 -49.03 -19.04 11.24
CA GLU A 21 -47.80 -18.41 11.74
C GLU A 21 -46.58 -19.33 11.57
N TRP A 22 -46.75 -20.65 11.73
CA TRP A 22 -45.71 -21.64 11.42
C TRP A 22 -45.35 -21.67 9.94
N ASP A 23 -46.35 -21.68 9.04
CA ASP A 23 -46.12 -21.67 7.60
C ASP A 23 -45.39 -20.37 7.17
N ARG A 24 -45.79 -19.21 7.72
CA ARG A 24 -45.10 -17.93 7.49
C ARG A 24 -43.67 -17.94 8.01
N LEU A 25 -43.45 -18.52 9.20
CA LEU A 25 -42.13 -18.60 9.81
C LEU A 25 -41.21 -19.51 8.99
N GLU A 26 -41.72 -20.65 8.52
CA GLU A 26 -41.01 -21.58 7.64
C GLU A 26 -40.62 -20.92 6.32
N ASP A 27 -41.56 -20.25 5.64
CA ASP A 27 -41.28 -19.50 4.41
C ASP A 27 -40.20 -18.44 4.63
N ASN A 28 -40.25 -17.73 5.75
CA ASN A 28 -39.23 -16.73 6.10
C ASN A 28 -37.86 -17.38 6.35
N PHE A 29 -37.79 -18.52 7.05
CA PHE A 29 -36.54 -19.24 7.28
C PHE A 29 -35.96 -19.82 5.98
N ILE A 30 -36.78 -20.36 5.10
CA ILE A 30 -36.34 -20.88 3.80
C ILE A 30 -35.80 -19.72 2.95
N ASN A 31 -36.54 -18.62 2.85
CA ASN A 31 -36.11 -17.47 2.05
C ASN A 31 -34.87 -16.78 2.65
N ALA A 32 -34.82 -16.63 3.98
CA ALA A 32 -33.67 -16.06 4.66
C ALA A 32 -32.44 -16.96 4.51
N GLY A 33 -32.58 -18.26 4.76
CA GLY A 33 -31.50 -19.23 4.63
C GLY A 33 -30.99 -19.37 3.20
N TYR A 34 -31.87 -19.28 2.20
CA TYR A 34 -31.47 -19.25 0.79
C TYR A 34 -30.67 -17.99 0.44
N ARG A 35 -31.14 -16.82 0.89
CA ARG A 35 -30.41 -15.56 0.67
C ARG A 35 -29.08 -15.55 1.39
N GLU A 36 -29.05 -16.01 2.63
CA GLU A 36 -27.85 -16.11 3.45
C GLU A 36 -26.85 -17.09 2.84
N GLY A 37 -27.31 -18.25 2.37
CA GLY A 37 -26.46 -19.23 1.68
C GLY A 37 -25.86 -18.67 0.38
N ILE A 38 -26.62 -17.90 -0.40
CA ILE A 38 -26.08 -17.22 -1.59
C ILE A 38 -25.05 -16.16 -1.20
N THR A 39 -25.34 -15.36 -0.18
CA THR A 39 -24.40 -14.31 0.28
C THR A 39 -23.12 -14.94 0.82
N ALA A 40 -23.23 -15.93 1.68
CA ALA A 40 -22.09 -16.64 2.26
C ALA A 40 -21.23 -17.30 1.18
N GLY A 41 -21.82 -17.98 0.20
CA GLY A 41 -21.07 -18.58 -0.91
C GLY A 41 -20.37 -17.55 -1.81
N LYS A 42 -20.99 -16.38 -2.02
CA LYS A 42 -20.35 -15.26 -2.75
C LYS A 42 -19.18 -14.67 -1.97
N GLU A 43 -19.35 -14.51 -0.67
CA GLU A 43 -18.30 -13.99 0.21
C GLU A 43 -17.13 -14.97 0.32
N GLU A 44 -17.40 -16.27 0.45
CA GLU A 44 -16.37 -17.32 0.50
C GLU A 44 -15.54 -17.34 -0.79
N ALA A 45 -16.19 -17.35 -1.96
CA ALA A 45 -15.49 -17.31 -3.25
C ALA A 45 -14.68 -16.02 -3.44
N LEU A 46 -15.18 -14.88 -2.97
CA LEU A 46 -14.47 -13.59 -3.06
C LEU A 46 -13.25 -13.54 -2.13
N GLN A 47 -13.36 -14.10 -0.92
CA GLN A 47 -12.27 -14.11 0.06
C GLN A 47 -11.10 -14.99 -0.42
N GLU A 48 -11.38 -16.17 -0.99
CA GLU A 48 -10.33 -17.04 -1.54
C GLU A 48 -9.52 -16.32 -2.64
N GLY A 49 -10.20 -15.62 -3.56
CA GLY A 49 -9.54 -14.83 -4.60
C GLY A 49 -8.72 -13.67 -4.04
N PHE A 50 -9.24 -12.96 -3.02
CA PHE A 50 -8.50 -11.90 -2.34
C PHE A 50 -7.25 -12.44 -1.63
N ASP A 51 -7.38 -13.52 -0.86
CA ASP A 51 -6.28 -14.12 -0.11
C ASP A 51 -5.17 -14.58 -1.06
N TYR A 52 -5.55 -15.24 -2.16
CA TYR A 52 -4.60 -15.65 -3.20
C TYR A 52 -3.85 -14.45 -3.81
N GLY A 53 -4.58 -13.39 -4.20
CA GLY A 53 -3.96 -12.19 -4.77
C GLY A 53 -3.08 -11.43 -3.78
N PHE A 54 -3.50 -11.38 -2.51
CA PHE A 54 -2.75 -10.76 -1.43
C PHE A 54 -1.47 -11.53 -1.13
N GLU A 55 -1.51 -12.85 -1.02
CA GLU A 55 -0.33 -13.69 -0.77
C GLU A 55 0.63 -13.68 -1.98
N THR A 56 0.10 -13.86 -3.19
CA THR A 56 0.92 -14.04 -4.40
C THR A 56 1.58 -12.75 -4.85
N TYR A 57 0.85 -11.63 -4.85
CA TYR A 57 1.34 -10.35 -5.41
C TYR A 57 1.43 -9.25 -4.36
N GLY A 58 0.42 -9.13 -3.49
CA GLY A 58 0.30 -8.02 -2.55
C GLY A 58 1.44 -7.97 -1.52
N VAL A 59 1.69 -9.08 -0.82
CA VAL A 59 2.70 -9.17 0.23
C VAL A 59 4.12 -8.99 -0.31
N PRO A 60 4.58 -9.71 -1.36
CA PRO A 60 5.95 -9.58 -1.85
C PRO A 60 6.26 -8.16 -2.34
N ILE A 61 5.45 -7.65 -3.27
CA ILE A 61 5.67 -6.32 -3.89
C ILE A 61 5.50 -5.21 -2.86
N GLY A 62 4.47 -5.31 -2.00
CA GLY A 62 4.21 -4.33 -0.95
C GLY A 62 5.35 -4.24 0.06
N ARG A 63 5.93 -5.38 0.45
CA ARG A 63 7.08 -5.43 1.36
C ARG A 63 8.30 -4.77 0.73
N GLU A 64 8.64 -5.09 -0.52
CA GLU A 64 9.80 -4.51 -1.22
C GLU A 64 9.72 -2.98 -1.31
N ILE A 65 8.59 -2.45 -1.78
CA ILE A 65 8.39 -1.00 -1.90
C ILE A 65 8.37 -0.34 -0.53
N GLY A 66 7.75 -0.97 0.46
CA GLY A 66 7.76 -0.50 1.84
C GLY A 66 9.18 -0.37 2.39
N MET A 67 10.03 -1.36 2.15
CA MET A 67 11.44 -1.32 2.56
C MET A 67 12.21 -0.21 1.84
N LEU A 68 12.07 -0.08 0.52
CA LEU A 68 12.72 0.99 -0.25
C LEU A 68 12.31 2.38 0.23
N ARG A 69 11.01 2.62 0.44
CA ARG A 69 10.48 3.88 0.97
C ARG A 69 11.00 4.17 2.37
N GLY A 70 10.97 3.18 3.25
CA GLY A 70 11.44 3.29 4.62
C GLY A 70 12.91 3.66 4.67
N LEU A 71 13.75 2.97 3.89
CA LEU A 71 15.17 3.21 3.86
C LEU A 71 15.52 4.57 3.23
N ALA A 72 14.91 4.94 2.11
CA ALA A 72 15.12 6.25 1.49
C ALA A 72 14.68 7.40 2.42
N SER A 73 13.57 7.24 3.13
CA SER A 73 13.08 8.23 4.10
C SER A 73 13.98 8.34 5.32
N ALA A 74 14.44 7.21 5.87
CA ALA A 74 15.38 7.17 6.97
C ALA A 74 16.70 7.86 6.61
N LEU A 75 17.19 7.59 5.40
CA LEU A 75 18.38 8.22 4.86
C LEU A 75 18.21 9.74 4.70
N LEU A 76 17.06 10.19 4.18
CA LEU A 76 16.77 11.61 4.06
C LEU A 76 16.77 12.33 5.42
N ILE A 77 16.20 11.70 6.45
CA ILE A 77 16.20 12.24 7.82
C ILE A 77 17.61 12.33 8.38
N PHE A 78 18.42 11.29 8.17
CA PHE A 78 19.83 11.25 8.59
C PHE A 78 20.63 12.40 7.96
N LEU A 79 20.57 12.54 6.63
CA LEU A 79 21.25 13.60 5.88
C LEU A 79 20.73 15.01 6.21
N SER A 80 19.48 15.13 6.67
CA SER A 80 18.89 16.41 7.11
C SER A 80 19.34 16.82 8.52
N ARG A 81 19.91 15.89 9.30
CA ARG A 81 20.43 16.15 10.65
C ARG A 81 21.87 16.64 10.63
N GLU A 82 22.74 16.05 9.80
CA GLU A 82 24.15 16.43 9.70
C GLU A 82 24.37 17.90 9.30
N ASP A 83 23.47 18.48 8.51
CA ASP A 83 23.51 19.91 8.14
C ASP A 83 23.36 20.86 9.32
N LYS A 84 22.60 20.47 10.35
CA LYS A 84 22.38 21.32 11.51
C LYS A 84 23.60 21.39 12.42
N ASP A 85 24.42 20.33 12.40
CA ASP A 85 25.62 20.24 13.22
C ASP A 85 26.83 20.91 12.54
N ASN A 86 26.77 21.17 11.22
CA ASN A 86 27.84 21.78 10.42
C ASN A 86 27.71 23.32 10.22
N HIS A 87 26.74 23.98 10.87
CA HIS A 87 26.65 25.45 10.81
C HIS A 87 27.74 26.08 11.71
N PRO A 88 28.75 26.78 11.16
CA PRO A 88 29.72 27.49 11.98
C PRO A 88 28.99 28.56 12.82
N ASP A 89 29.14 28.51 14.15
CA ASP A 89 28.60 29.56 15.03
C ASP A 89 29.15 30.91 14.53
N PRO A 90 28.29 31.90 14.23
CA PRO A 90 28.72 33.26 13.87
C PRO A 90 29.69 33.89 14.88
N ARG A 91 29.83 33.33 16.08
CA ARG A 91 30.76 33.75 17.13
C ARG A 91 32.19 33.21 17.00
N ASP A 92 32.42 32.13 16.26
CA ASP A 92 33.77 31.54 16.09
C ASP A 92 34.63 32.28 15.05
N ALA A 93 34.00 33.08 14.18
CA ALA A 93 34.69 33.85 13.14
C ALA A 93 35.40 35.13 13.63
N ARG A 94 35.29 35.51 14.92
CA ARG A 94 35.75 36.82 15.43
C ARG A 94 37.13 36.81 16.10
N GLN A 95 37.87 35.70 16.15
CA GLN A 95 39.16 35.64 16.88
C GLN A 95 40.36 35.13 16.06
N LYS A 96 40.54 35.54 14.79
CA LYS A 96 41.84 35.41 14.11
C LYS A 96 42.12 36.57 13.17
N GLU A 97 42.27 37.77 13.72
CA GLU A 97 42.90 38.88 12.98
C GLU A 97 44.08 39.39 13.80
N SER A 98 45.29 39.02 13.36
CA SER A 98 46.54 39.69 13.71
C SER A 98 47.40 39.69 12.43
N PRO A 99 47.79 40.86 11.91
CA PRO A 99 48.48 40.96 10.63
C PRO A 99 50.00 40.98 10.84
N THR A 100 50.72 39.98 10.34
CA THR A 100 52.16 40.11 10.04
C THR A 100 52.50 39.12 8.93
N GLY A 101 52.96 39.64 7.79
CA GLY A 101 53.10 38.89 6.55
C GLY A 101 54.36 38.04 6.44
N VAL A 102 54.26 37.01 5.60
CA VAL A 102 55.31 36.45 4.73
C VAL A 102 54.60 35.91 3.47
N PRO A 103 55.12 36.14 2.24
CA PRO A 103 54.63 35.49 1.03
C PRO A 103 55.43 34.20 0.82
N GLU A 104 54.82 33.04 1.02
CA GLU A 104 55.50 31.75 0.85
C GLU A 104 54.63 30.79 0.03
N ALA A 105 55.09 30.55 -1.19
CA ALA A 105 54.95 29.35 -2.01
C ALA A 105 53.55 28.73 -2.19
N GLU A 106 53.09 28.80 -3.45
CA GLU A 106 52.11 27.92 -4.07
C GLU A 106 52.27 26.49 -3.57
N ARG A 107 51.27 26.02 -2.84
CA ARG A 107 51.18 24.65 -2.32
C ARG A 107 50.18 23.89 -3.20
N PRO A 108 50.63 23.08 -4.18
CA PRO A 108 49.73 22.34 -5.06
C PRO A 108 49.25 21.06 -4.36
N GLU A 109 48.42 21.20 -3.33
CA GLU A 109 47.74 20.06 -2.68
C GLU A 109 46.25 20.28 -2.45
N GLU A 110 45.65 21.33 -3.05
CA GLU A 110 44.22 21.61 -2.99
C GLU A 110 43.41 20.79 -4.02
N GLN A 111 43.82 19.55 -4.26
CA GLN A 111 43.27 18.69 -5.33
C GLN A 111 42.94 17.26 -4.87
N VAL A 112 42.55 17.04 -3.60
CA VAL A 112 41.88 15.76 -3.21
C VAL A 112 40.88 15.99 -2.06
N ARG A 113 39.96 16.93 -2.26
CA ARG A 113 38.74 17.03 -1.44
C ARG A 113 37.57 17.45 -2.34
N VAL A 114 37.35 16.71 -3.42
CA VAL A 114 36.00 16.61 -4.02
C VAL A 114 35.18 15.81 -3.01
N TRP A 115 34.72 16.46 -1.95
CA TRP A 115 33.71 15.87 -1.08
C TRP A 115 32.48 15.67 -1.95
N LEU A 116 31.86 14.49 -1.82
CA LEU A 116 30.45 14.28 -2.13
C LEU A 116 29.71 15.55 -1.74
N ASP A 117 29.24 16.33 -2.72
CA ASP A 117 28.54 17.57 -2.44
C ASP A 117 27.26 17.19 -1.67
N PRO A 118 27.15 17.48 -0.35
CA PRO A 118 26.06 16.97 0.48
C PRO A 118 24.70 17.44 -0.04
N THR A 119 24.71 18.60 -0.69
CA THR A 119 23.58 19.20 -1.38
C THR A 119 23.09 18.35 -2.57
N ASN A 120 24.00 17.71 -3.30
CA ASN A 120 23.67 16.82 -4.42
C ASN A 120 23.04 15.52 -3.92
N ILE A 121 23.62 14.91 -2.88
CA ILE A 121 23.11 13.64 -2.31
C ILE A 121 21.74 13.83 -1.68
N ARG A 122 21.53 14.91 -0.93
CA ARG A 122 20.20 15.20 -0.38
C ARG A 122 19.16 15.37 -1.48
N THR A 123 19.51 16.09 -2.54
CA THR A 123 18.61 16.33 -3.67
C THR A 123 18.25 15.00 -4.33
N GLU A 124 19.24 14.16 -4.62
CA GLU A 124 19.06 12.82 -5.16
C GLU A 124 18.16 11.94 -4.28
N VAL A 125 18.42 11.87 -2.96
CA VAL A 125 17.58 11.09 -2.04
C VAL A 125 16.17 11.66 -1.95
N THR A 126 16.01 12.98 -1.98
CA THR A 126 14.68 13.63 -1.97
C THR A 126 13.88 13.27 -3.22
N GLU A 127 14.53 13.24 -4.38
CA GLU A 127 13.90 12.80 -5.63
C GLU A 127 13.50 11.33 -5.58
N ILE A 128 14.38 10.45 -5.08
CA ILE A 128 14.07 9.02 -4.92
C ILE A 128 12.86 8.82 -3.99
N VAL A 129 12.82 9.52 -2.85
CA VAL A 129 11.68 9.45 -1.91
C VAL A 129 10.38 9.88 -2.58
N ARG A 130 10.40 10.98 -3.36
CA ARG A 130 9.22 11.46 -4.08
C ARG A 130 8.76 10.46 -5.14
N ALA A 131 9.67 9.98 -5.98
CA ALA A 131 9.36 9.02 -7.01
C ALA A 131 8.80 7.71 -6.42
N LEU A 132 9.41 7.20 -5.35
CA LEU A 132 8.90 6.03 -4.63
C LEU A 132 7.54 6.29 -3.99
N ALA A 133 7.22 7.51 -3.55
CA ALA A 133 5.92 7.84 -2.96
C ALA A 133 4.78 7.82 -3.99
N ASP A 134 5.05 8.18 -5.25
CA ASP A 134 4.05 8.22 -6.32
C ASP A 134 3.69 6.81 -6.87
N VAL A 135 4.54 5.81 -6.62
CA VAL A 135 4.29 4.42 -7.03
C VAL A 135 3.09 3.83 -6.27
N ARG A 136 2.05 3.40 -6.98
CA ARG A 136 0.89 2.74 -6.35
C ARG A 136 1.00 1.22 -6.48
N LEU A 137 0.69 0.50 -5.39
CA LEU A 137 0.71 -0.97 -5.41
C LEU A 137 -0.22 -1.54 -6.50
N ALA A 138 -1.42 -0.97 -6.65
CA ALA A 138 -2.39 -1.36 -7.67
C ALA A 138 -1.87 -1.21 -9.12
N SER A 139 -0.84 -0.38 -9.35
CA SER A 139 -0.24 -0.20 -10.69
C SER A 139 0.88 -1.19 -11.01
N LEU A 140 1.23 -2.05 -10.06
CA LEU A 140 2.30 -3.05 -10.20
C LEU A 140 1.78 -4.49 -10.22
N ILE A 141 0.58 -4.68 -9.67
CA ILE A 141 -0.07 -5.98 -9.61
C ILE A 141 -0.70 -6.26 -11.00
N PRO A 142 -0.58 -7.50 -11.53
CA PRO A 142 -1.28 -7.88 -12.74
C PRO A 142 -2.80 -7.68 -12.61
N PRO A 143 -3.48 -7.22 -13.66
CA PRO A 143 -4.93 -7.15 -13.65
C PRO A 143 -5.55 -8.55 -13.56
N ASP A 144 -6.63 -8.68 -12.79
CA ASP A 144 -7.40 -9.91 -12.67
C ASP A 144 -8.34 -10.04 -13.87
N VAL A 145 -7.92 -10.79 -14.87
CA VAL A 145 -8.66 -10.95 -16.13
C VAL A 145 -10.03 -11.59 -15.89
N GLU A 146 -10.12 -12.60 -15.01
CA GLU A 146 -11.37 -13.29 -14.70
C GLU A 146 -12.35 -12.36 -14.00
N ALA A 147 -11.88 -11.59 -13.02
CA ALA A 147 -12.73 -10.60 -12.33
C ALA A 147 -13.20 -9.49 -13.28
N ILE A 148 -12.35 -9.05 -14.23
CA ILE A 148 -12.72 -8.00 -15.19
C ILE A 148 -13.68 -8.54 -16.26
N GLU A 149 -13.48 -9.76 -16.76
CA GLU A 149 -14.40 -10.40 -17.71
C GLU A 149 -15.78 -10.58 -17.07
N HIS A 150 -15.85 -11.10 -15.85
CA HIS A 150 -17.11 -11.23 -15.10
C HIS A 150 -17.77 -9.86 -14.84
N ALA A 151 -16.99 -8.84 -14.49
CA ALA A 151 -17.51 -7.48 -14.37
C ALA A 151 -18.04 -6.95 -15.72
N LYS A 152 -17.37 -7.24 -16.83
CA LYS A 152 -17.78 -6.83 -18.19
C LYS A 152 -19.10 -7.48 -18.61
N GLU A 153 -19.31 -8.76 -18.26
CA GLU A 153 -20.56 -9.48 -18.51
C GLU A 153 -21.75 -8.87 -17.75
N HIS A 154 -21.51 -8.29 -16.57
CA HIS A 154 -22.54 -7.66 -15.75
C HIS A 154 -22.69 -6.14 -15.96
N ALA A 155 -21.66 -5.44 -16.45
CA ALA A 155 -21.62 -3.98 -16.50
C ALA A 155 -22.28 -3.35 -17.75
N GLY A 156 -22.76 -4.14 -18.72
CA GLY A 156 -23.55 -3.59 -19.83
C GLY A 156 -22.79 -2.59 -20.73
N GLY A 157 -21.48 -2.78 -20.93
CA GLY A 157 -20.70 -2.04 -21.94
C GLY A 157 -19.98 -0.78 -21.47
N ASP A 158 -19.47 -0.76 -20.23
CA ASP A 158 -18.62 0.33 -19.74
C ASP A 158 -17.20 0.27 -20.36
N GLU A 159 -16.85 1.27 -21.19
CA GLU A 159 -15.55 1.40 -21.88
C GLU A 159 -14.36 1.51 -20.90
N GLY A 160 -14.60 1.90 -19.64
CA GLY A 160 -13.56 2.02 -18.62
C GLY A 160 -12.88 0.69 -18.25
N LEU A 161 -13.61 -0.43 -18.32
CA LEU A 161 -13.12 -1.77 -17.98
C LEU A 161 -12.17 -2.33 -19.06
N GLU A 162 -12.33 -1.89 -20.30
CA GLU A 162 -11.54 -2.39 -21.44
C GLU A 162 -10.07 -1.92 -21.38
N LYS A 163 -9.82 -0.74 -20.79
CA LYS A 163 -8.46 -0.22 -20.55
C LYS A 163 -7.70 -0.97 -19.46
N LEU A 164 -8.38 -1.66 -18.55
CA LEU A 164 -7.74 -2.42 -17.46
C LEU A 164 -7.19 -3.79 -17.92
N VAL A 165 -7.68 -4.30 -19.07
CA VAL A 165 -7.28 -5.61 -19.65
C VAL A 165 -6.39 -5.44 -20.88
N GLY A 166 -6.38 -4.25 -21.48
CA GLY A 166 -5.61 -3.97 -22.69
C GLY A 166 -4.09 -4.11 -22.52
N SER A 167 -3.39 -4.32 -23.64
CA SER A 167 -1.92 -4.29 -23.72
C SER A 167 -1.31 -3.06 -23.03
N ASP A 168 -2.03 -1.94 -23.07
CA ASP A 168 -1.61 -0.67 -22.49
C ASP A 168 -1.42 -0.75 -20.96
N ALA A 169 -2.28 -1.49 -20.24
CA ALA A 169 -2.17 -1.67 -18.79
C ALA A 169 -0.97 -2.55 -18.41
N ALA A 170 -0.71 -3.61 -19.17
CA ALA A 170 0.47 -4.46 -18.97
C ALA A 170 1.77 -3.69 -19.26
N GLU A 171 1.79 -2.90 -20.34
CA GLU A 171 2.93 -2.04 -20.66
C GLU A 171 3.17 -0.96 -19.59
N GLU A 172 2.12 -0.32 -19.08
CA GLU A 172 2.24 0.68 -18.01
C GLU A 172 2.83 0.07 -16.74
N ARG A 173 2.34 -1.11 -16.35
CA ARG A 173 2.88 -1.88 -15.22
C ARG A 173 4.36 -2.17 -15.41
N ASP A 174 4.75 -2.71 -16.55
CA ASP A 174 6.13 -3.10 -16.82
C ASP A 174 7.07 -1.88 -16.81
N ARG A 175 6.61 -0.73 -17.31
CA ARG A 175 7.34 0.55 -17.20
C ARG A 175 7.53 0.96 -15.74
N LYS A 176 6.50 0.84 -14.90
CA LYS A 176 6.60 1.17 -13.46
C LYS A 176 7.50 0.20 -12.70
N VAL A 177 7.49 -1.09 -13.04
CA VAL A 177 8.42 -2.06 -12.46
C VAL A 177 9.86 -1.69 -12.80
N GLN A 178 10.13 -1.33 -14.06
CA GLN A 178 11.46 -0.86 -14.48
C GLN A 178 11.87 0.43 -13.76
N GLU A 179 10.93 1.37 -13.56
CA GLU A 179 11.17 2.59 -12.81
C GLU A 179 11.61 2.29 -11.37
N ILE A 180 10.96 1.34 -10.69
CA ILE A 180 11.34 0.92 -9.34
C ILE A 180 12.75 0.32 -9.30
N GLU A 181 13.10 -0.53 -10.26
CA GLU A 181 14.45 -1.10 -10.35
C GLU A 181 15.54 -0.04 -10.57
N ILE A 182 15.23 0.99 -11.35
CA ILE A 182 16.12 2.14 -11.53
C ILE A 182 16.27 2.90 -10.20
N LEU A 183 15.17 3.18 -9.50
CA LEU A 183 15.20 3.87 -8.20
C LEU A 183 15.96 3.07 -7.14
N LYS A 184 15.77 1.74 -7.11
CA LYS A 184 16.52 0.81 -6.25
C LYS A 184 18.01 0.87 -6.53
N THR A 185 18.39 0.86 -7.80
CA THR A 185 19.80 0.96 -8.22
C THR A 185 20.41 2.31 -7.83
N ARG A 186 19.70 3.41 -8.05
CA ARG A 186 20.12 4.75 -7.61
C ARG A 186 20.32 4.81 -6.09
N LEU A 187 19.38 4.25 -5.33
CA LEU A 187 19.47 4.20 -3.87
C LEU A 187 20.66 3.36 -3.39
N LYS A 188 20.94 2.21 -4.03
CA LYS A 188 22.15 1.40 -3.75
C LYS A 188 23.43 2.21 -3.99
N HIS A 189 23.49 3.00 -5.06
CA HIS A 189 24.66 3.85 -5.33
C HIS A 189 24.85 4.90 -4.25
N VAL A 190 23.80 5.62 -3.86
CA VAL A 190 23.87 6.60 -2.78
C VAL A 190 24.33 5.96 -1.46
N LEU A 191 23.79 4.80 -1.11
CA LEU A 191 24.20 4.06 0.09
C LEU A 191 25.69 3.69 0.05
N ARG A 192 26.16 3.18 -1.09
CA ARG A 192 27.57 2.84 -1.29
C ARG A 192 28.48 4.07 -1.17
N ASP A 193 28.07 5.20 -1.72
CA ASP A 193 28.82 6.45 -1.64
C ASP A 193 28.95 6.95 -0.19
N LEU A 194 27.94 6.65 0.65
CA LEU A 194 27.95 6.90 2.09
C LEU A 194 28.68 5.81 2.90
N GLY A 195 29.23 4.79 2.25
CA GLY A 195 29.93 3.68 2.89
C GLY A 195 29.01 2.66 3.58
N LEU A 196 27.72 2.67 3.27
CA LEU A 196 26.73 1.72 3.78
C LEU A 196 26.48 0.63 2.73
N ASP A 197 26.99 -0.56 2.97
CA ASP A 197 26.73 -1.71 2.10
C ASP A 197 25.48 -2.46 2.61
N ILE A 198 24.31 -2.08 2.10
CA ILE A 198 23.03 -2.71 2.42
C ILE A 198 22.55 -3.45 1.18
N ASP A 199 22.26 -4.74 1.32
CA ASP A 199 21.66 -5.51 0.25
C ASP A 199 20.15 -5.22 0.18
N LEU A 200 19.72 -4.67 -0.96
CA LEU A 200 18.34 -4.32 -1.29
C LEU A 200 17.80 -5.25 -2.37
#